data_AF-A0A524GR27-F1
#
_entry.id   AF-A0A524GR27-F1
#
_cell.length_a   1.000
_cell.length_b   1.000
_cell.length_c   1.000
_cell.angle_alpha   90.00
_cell.angle_beta   90.00
_cell.angle_gamma   90.00
#
_symmetry.space_group_name_H-M   'P 1'
#
loop_
_entity.id
_entity.type
_entity.pdbx_description
1 polymer ?
#
loop_
_entity_poly.entity_id
_entity_poly.type
_entity_poly.pdbx_seq_one_letter_code
_entity_poly.pdbx_strand_id
1 'polypeptide(L)'
;GRLSLLHNLSFVEDPTRVFRAIRFEQRFKFRITKLAANLITNAVKNNFFDRLSGARLFGELRLILQEESPIPAIARLAELNLLAAVHPRLGFDAATRRMLERVQAVLSWFDLLYLEEKYKHWLLYFLGLVDHLTLAELEEMLARFNLSPKQTTAILRGKEASEQALVRLFRYGDATRPQIYHLLAPLDTEFILYMMAKSRHESSRKAISLYFTHLKHLKPELKGRDLLALGYQPGPMIKEMLDRLLEARLNEKVKSRTEERDFIRRYFGPA
;
A
#
# COMPACT_ATOMS: atom_id res chain seq x y z
N GLY A 1 29.74 -14.43 0.93
CA GLY A 1 29.73 -15.18 2.20
C GLY A 1 28.82 -16.40 2.11
N ARG A 2 28.88 -17.31 3.09
CA ARG A 2 27.99 -18.48 3.20
C ARG A 2 27.15 -18.37 4.47
N LEU A 3 25.90 -18.82 4.41
CA LEU A 3 25.03 -18.96 5.59
C LEU A 3 25.02 -20.43 6.01
N SER A 4 25.60 -20.70 7.19
CA SER A 4 25.59 -22.02 7.84
C SER A 4 24.79 -21.96 9.13
N LEU A 5 24.13 -23.05 9.47
CA LEU A 5 23.53 -23.24 10.78
C LEU A 5 24.62 -23.47 11.82
N LEU A 6 24.37 -23.03 13.05
CA LEU A 6 25.22 -23.40 14.20
C LEU A 6 25.10 -24.89 14.52
N HIS A 7 23.92 -25.49 14.29
CA HIS A 7 23.64 -26.91 14.51
C HIS A 7 22.48 -27.42 13.64
N ASN A 8 22.49 -28.71 13.32
CA ASN A 8 21.53 -29.34 12.38
C ASN A 8 20.06 -29.29 12.85
N LEU A 9 19.81 -29.12 14.16
CA LEU A 9 18.46 -29.03 14.74
C LEU A 9 17.88 -27.62 14.72
N SER A 10 18.64 -26.61 14.29
CA SER A 10 18.25 -25.20 14.37
C SER A 10 16.89 -24.89 13.73
N PHE A 11 16.52 -25.57 12.64
CA PHE A 11 15.21 -25.37 11.98
C PHE A 11 14.07 -26.18 12.59
N VAL A 12 14.39 -27.23 13.35
CA VAL A 12 13.42 -28.01 14.12
C VAL A 12 13.02 -27.24 15.38
N GLU A 13 14.00 -26.62 16.03
CA GLU A 13 13.80 -25.79 17.23
C GLU A 13 13.04 -24.50 16.92
N ASP A 14 13.33 -23.87 15.79
CA ASP A 14 12.68 -22.65 15.38
C ASP A 14 12.55 -22.54 13.85
N PRO A 15 11.41 -22.99 13.28
CA PRO A 15 11.19 -22.95 11.84
C PRO A 15 11.19 -21.52 11.26
N THR A 16 10.99 -20.47 12.07
CA THR A 16 11.06 -19.08 11.60
C THR A 16 12.46 -18.67 11.11
N ARG A 17 13.51 -19.36 11.60
CA ARG A 17 14.90 -19.13 11.16
C ARG A 17 15.10 -19.33 9.66
N VAL A 18 14.25 -20.13 9.01
CA VAL A 18 14.30 -20.33 7.56
C VAL A 18 13.95 -19.04 6.80
N PHE A 19 12.92 -18.33 7.23
CA PHE A 19 12.56 -17.03 6.64
C PHE A 19 13.67 -16.00 6.83
N ARG A 20 14.29 -15.97 8.01
CA ARG A 20 15.46 -15.12 8.30
C ARG A 20 16.65 -15.49 7.42
N ALA A 21 16.94 -16.77 7.26
CA ALA A 21 18.04 -17.24 6.43
C ALA A 21 17.84 -16.84 4.97
N ILE A 22 16.63 -16.97 4.43
CA ILE A 22 16.27 -16.53 3.07
C ILE A 22 16.42 -15.01 2.95
N ARG A 23 15.90 -14.25 3.92
CA ARG A 23 16.05 -12.80 3.95
C ARG A 23 17.52 -12.37 3.90
N PHE A 24 18.38 -12.99 4.72
CA PHE A 24 19.81 -12.70 4.74
C PHE A 24 20.57 -13.22 3.51
N GLU A 25 20.15 -14.36 2.95
CA GLU A 25 20.67 -14.88 1.68
C GLU A 25 20.54 -13.80 0.60
N GLN A 26 19.36 -13.21 0.47
CA GLN A 26 19.07 -12.24 -0.58
C GLN A 26 19.62 -10.83 -0.29
N ARG A 27 19.54 -10.38 0.97
CA ARG A 27 20.04 -9.07 1.41
C ARG A 27 21.56 -8.95 1.31
N PHE A 28 22.28 -9.96 1.80
CA PHE A 28 23.75 -9.92 1.85
C PHE A 28 24.42 -10.71 0.73
N LYS A 29 23.63 -11.18 -0.25
CA LYS A 29 24.10 -12.01 -1.38
C LYS A 29 24.91 -13.23 -0.88
N PHE A 30 24.48 -13.79 0.24
CA PHE A 30 25.02 -15.05 0.75
C PHE A 30 24.39 -16.21 0.00
N ARG A 31 24.93 -17.40 0.21
CA ARG A 31 24.33 -18.65 -0.27
C ARG A 31 24.06 -19.55 0.91
N ILE A 32 22.84 -20.06 1.01
CA ILE A 32 22.52 -21.15 1.92
C ILE A 32 23.29 -22.39 1.46
N THR A 33 23.98 -23.07 2.39
CA THR A 33 24.75 -24.27 2.05
C THR A 33 23.84 -25.41 1.58
N LYS A 34 24.36 -26.34 0.78
CA LYS A 34 23.61 -27.52 0.31
C LYS A 34 23.00 -28.32 1.47
N LEU A 35 23.75 -28.47 2.56
CA LEU A 35 23.27 -29.13 3.78
C LEU A 35 22.06 -28.38 4.38
N ALA A 36 22.18 -27.07 4.58
CA ALA A 36 21.09 -26.27 5.14
C ALA A 36 19.85 -26.26 4.23
N ALA A 37 20.04 -26.20 2.90
CA ALA A 37 18.95 -26.30 1.94
C ALA A 37 18.19 -27.65 2.06
N ASN A 38 18.92 -28.77 2.17
CA ASN A 38 18.30 -30.09 2.38
C ASN A 38 17.51 -30.15 3.68
N LEU A 39 18.02 -29.54 4.76
CA LEU A 39 17.31 -29.47 6.05
C LEU A 39 16.02 -28.64 5.93
N ILE A 40 16.04 -27.52 5.19
CA ILE A 40 14.84 -26.72 4.92
C ILE A 40 13.82 -27.56 4.15
N THR A 41 14.22 -28.21 3.06
CA THR A 41 13.31 -29.05 2.26
C THR A 41 12.70 -30.17 3.10
N ASN A 42 13.48 -30.80 3.98
CA ASN A 42 12.97 -31.82 4.88
C ASN A 42 11.98 -31.24 5.91
N ALA A 43 12.26 -30.07 6.50
CA ALA A 43 11.33 -29.41 7.42
C ALA A 43 10.00 -29.05 6.74
N VAL A 44 10.04 -28.63 5.47
CA VAL A 44 8.84 -28.36 4.66
C VAL A 44 8.05 -29.64 4.42
N LYS A 45 8.71 -30.72 3.97
CA LYS A 45 8.06 -32.02 3.74
C LYS A 45 7.41 -32.61 4.98
N ASN A 46 7.94 -32.31 6.18
CA ASN A 46 7.41 -32.78 7.45
C ASN A 46 6.44 -31.77 8.10
N ASN A 47 6.00 -30.74 7.38
CA ASN A 47 5.00 -29.76 7.84
C ASN A 47 5.37 -29.02 9.13
N PHE A 48 6.67 -28.78 9.37
CA PHE A 48 7.13 -28.11 10.59
C PHE A 48 6.65 -26.65 10.67
N PHE A 49 6.34 -26.05 9.52
CA PHE A 49 5.86 -24.67 9.42
C PHE A 49 4.38 -24.51 9.76
N ASP A 50 3.59 -25.56 9.69
CA ASP A 50 2.16 -25.52 10.05
C ASP A 50 1.96 -25.32 11.55
N ARG A 51 2.97 -25.70 12.34
CA ARG A 51 3.01 -25.51 13.80
C ARG A 51 3.49 -24.12 14.22
N LEU A 52 3.98 -23.30 13.30
CA LEU A 52 4.40 -21.94 13.61
C LEU A 52 3.18 -21.10 14.00
N SER A 53 3.33 -20.31 15.06
CA SER A 53 2.29 -19.33 15.37
C SER A 53 2.18 -18.30 14.25
N GLY A 54 0.93 -17.97 13.90
CA GLY A 54 0.59 -17.00 12.88
C GLY A 54 1.30 -15.66 13.01
N ALA A 55 1.36 -15.13 14.23
CA ALA A 55 2.00 -13.86 14.52
C ALA A 55 3.51 -13.87 14.24
N ARG A 56 4.19 -14.97 14.55
CA ARG A 56 5.63 -15.12 14.28
C ARG A 56 5.91 -15.27 12.79
N LEU A 57 5.08 -16.04 12.10
CA LEU A 57 5.17 -16.18 10.65
C LEU A 57 4.93 -14.84 9.94
N PHE A 58 3.88 -14.11 10.33
CA PHE A 58 3.61 -12.78 9.81
C PHE A 58 4.76 -11.82 10.10
N GLY A 59 5.35 -11.87 11.30
CA GLY A 59 6.52 -11.08 11.66
C GLY A 59 7.68 -11.27 10.68
N GLU A 60 8.03 -12.51 10.37
CA GLU A 60 9.12 -12.79 9.41
C GLU A 60 8.76 -12.45 7.96
N LEU A 61 7.52 -12.72 7.52
CA LEU A 61 7.06 -12.33 6.19
C LEU A 61 7.09 -10.81 6.03
N ARG A 62 6.61 -10.07 7.03
CA ARG A 62 6.63 -8.60 7.04
C ARG A 62 8.05 -8.07 6.96
N LEU A 63 9.02 -8.68 7.67
CA LEU A 63 10.43 -8.29 7.58
C LEU A 63 10.99 -8.50 6.18
N ILE A 64 10.62 -9.60 5.50
CA ILE A 64 11.01 -9.83 4.10
C ILE A 64 10.43 -8.73 3.19
N LEU A 65 9.14 -8.42 3.33
CA LEU A 65 8.45 -7.40 2.52
C LEU A 65 8.91 -5.96 2.81
N GLN A 66 9.65 -5.76 3.91
CA GLN A 66 10.24 -4.47 4.29
C GLN A 66 11.67 -4.28 3.75
N GLU A 67 12.32 -5.33 3.20
CA GLU A 67 13.62 -5.18 2.55
C GLU A 67 13.52 -4.30 1.30
N GLU A 68 14.61 -3.62 0.94
CA GLU A 68 14.70 -2.75 -0.25
C GLU A 68 14.36 -3.49 -1.55
N SER A 69 14.74 -4.77 -1.65
CA SER A 69 14.42 -5.64 -2.77
C SER A 69 13.82 -6.96 -2.26
N PRO A 70 12.49 -7.04 -2.05
CA PRO A 70 11.85 -8.22 -1.47
C PRO A 70 11.57 -9.32 -2.50
N ILE A 71 11.49 -8.97 -3.80
CA ILE A 71 11.11 -9.90 -4.88
C ILE A 71 11.98 -11.17 -4.92
N PRO A 72 13.33 -11.11 -4.84
CA PRO A 72 14.17 -12.31 -4.82
C PRO A 72 13.91 -13.21 -3.61
N ALA A 73 13.60 -12.63 -2.45
CA ALA A 73 13.28 -13.40 -1.25
C ALA A 73 11.91 -14.09 -1.35
N ILE A 74 10.91 -13.42 -1.94
CA ILE A 74 9.60 -14.03 -2.23
C ILE A 74 9.75 -15.18 -3.22
N ALA A 75 10.52 -14.99 -4.31
CA ALA A 75 10.81 -16.05 -5.27
C ALA A 75 11.48 -17.24 -4.59
N ARG A 76 12.44 -16.97 -3.69
CA ARG A 76 13.15 -18.01 -2.93
C ARG A 76 12.25 -18.76 -1.96
N LEU A 77 11.29 -18.08 -1.31
CA LEU A 77 10.25 -18.74 -0.50
C LEU A 77 9.42 -19.69 -1.37
N ALA A 78 9.07 -19.29 -2.59
CA ALA A 78 8.30 -20.13 -3.51
C ALA A 78 9.09 -21.37 -3.97
N GLU A 79 10.37 -21.22 -4.33
CA GLU A 79 11.26 -22.32 -4.71
C GLU A 79 11.39 -23.39 -3.62
N LEU A 80 11.32 -22.98 -2.35
CA LEU A 80 11.39 -23.84 -1.18
C LEU A 80 10.01 -24.30 -0.69
N ASN A 81 8.93 -23.98 -1.41
CA ASN A 81 7.53 -24.28 -1.07
C ASN A 81 7.09 -23.73 0.31
N LEU A 82 7.65 -22.59 0.72
CA LEU A 82 7.33 -21.94 1.99
C LEU A 82 6.13 -20.98 1.88
N LEU A 83 5.74 -20.57 0.68
CA LEU A 83 4.54 -19.75 0.47
C LEU A 83 3.25 -20.53 0.79
N ALA A 84 3.21 -21.84 0.54
CA ALA A 84 2.10 -22.70 0.93
C ALA A 84 1.87 -22.70 2.45
N ALA A 85 2.97 -22.62 3.22
CA ALA A 85 2.92 -22.47 4.67
C ALA A 85 2.53 -21.06 5.12
N VAL A 86 2.34 -20.09 4.22
CA VAL A 86 1.71 -18.78 4.49
C VAL A 86 0.22 -18.88 4.20
N HIS A 87 -0.12 -19.35 3.01
CA HIS A 87 -1.48 -19.68 2.62
C HIS A 87 -1.44 -20.64 1.42
N PRO A 88 -2.29 -21.69 1.34
CA PRO A 88 -2.23 -22.70 0.28
C PRO A 88 -2.36 -22.15 -1.15
N ARG A 89 -3.07 -21.03 -1.30
CA ARG A 89 -3.30 -20.36 -2.60
C ARG A 89 -2.25 -19.31 -2.95
N LEU A 90 -1.27 -19.09 -2.07
CA LEU A 90 -0.21 -18.13 -2.30
C LEU A 90 0.89 -18.76 -3.16
N GLY A 91 1.19 -18.12 -4.29
CA GLY A 91 2.21 -18.58 -5.24
C GLY A 91 3.06 -17.42 -5.74
N PHE A 92 4.06 -17.77 -6.54
CA PHE A 92 4.94 -16.80 -7.19
C PHE A 92 5.10 -17.19 -8.66
N ASP A 93 4.08 -16.89 -9.45
CA ASP A 93 4.09 -17.11 -10.89
C ASP A 93 4.58 -15.84 -11.64
N ALA A 94 4.52 -15.89 -12.97
CA ALA A 94 4.89 -14.74 -13.80
C ALA A 94 3.95 -13.53 -13.60
N ALA A 95 2.69 -13.73 -13.24
CA ALA A 95 1.76 -12.64 -12.98
C ALA A 95 2.05 -11.96 -11.64
N THR A 96 2.29 -12.74 -10.58
CA THR A 96 2.72 -12.25 -9.26
C THR A 96 4.05 -11.49 -9.37
N ARG A 97 5.04 -12.06 -10.08
CA ARG A 97 6.32 -11.38 -10.34
C ARG A 97 6.11 -10.01 -11.00
N ARG A 98 5.35 -9.95 -12.09
CA ARG A 98 5.07 -8.69 -12.79
C ARG A 98 4.31 -7.69 -11.90
N MET A 99 3.43 -8.16 -11.02
CA MET A 99 2.73 -7.29 -10.08
C MET A 99 3.71 -6.67 -9.09
N LEU A 100 4.62 -7.46 -8.51
CA LEU A 100 5.62 -6.97 -7.56
C LEU A 100 6.65 -6.05 -8.23
N GLU A 101 7.04 -6.31 -9.48
CA GLU A 101 7.89 -5.41 -10.27
C GLU A 101 7.21 -4.06 -10.52
N ARG A 102 5.89 -4.05 -10.78
CA ARG A 102 5.10 -2.80 -10.86
C ARG A 102 5.04 -2.06 -9.52
N VAL A 103 4.88 -2.79 -8.42
CA VAL A 103 4.95 -2.21 -7.06
C VAL A 103 6.31 -1.54 -6.84
N GLN A 104 7.40 -2.23 -7.18
CA GLN A 104 8.75 -1.67 -7.08
C GLN A 104 8.89 -0.38 -7.91
N ALA A 105 8.44 -0.39 -9.16
CA ALA A 105 8.49 0.79 -10.02
C ALA A 105 7.67 1.98 -9.48
N VAL A 106 6.49 1.72 -8.91
CA VAL A 106 5.66 2.75 -8.28
C VAL A 106 6.32 3.33 -7.04
N LEU A 107 6.93 2.48 -6.20
CA LEU A 107 7.67 2.95 -5.03
C LEU A 107 8.86 3.82 -5.42
N SER A 108 9.68 3.38 -6.38
CA SER A 108 10.80 4.17 -6.88
C SER A 108 10.34 5.51 -7.46
N TRP A 109 9.24 5.53 -8.23
CA TRP A 109 8.64 6.78 -8.71
C TRP A 109 8.19 7.68 -7.56
N PHE A 110 7.49 7.13 -6.57
CA PHE A 110 6.93 7.89 -5.46
C PHE A 110 8.02 8.49 -4.56
N ASP A 111 9.07 7.72 -4.26
CA ASP A 111 10.21 8.17 -3.46
C ASP A 111 10.98 9.30 -4.15
N LEU A 112 11.08 9.26 -5.49
CA LEU A 112 11.69 10.33 -6.30
C LEU A 112 10.86 11.62 -6.38
N LEU A 113 9.63 11.63 -5.91
CA LEU A 113 8.85 12.87 -5.77
C LEU A 113 9.28 13.69 -4.54
N TYR A 114 10.06 13.11 -3.63
CA TYR A 114 10.49 13.75 -2.37
C TYR A 114 9.32 14.31 -1.53
N LEU A 115 8.17 13.65 -1.59
CA LEU A 115 7.02 13.99 -0.75
C LEU A 115 7.32 13.59 0.70
N GLU A 116 7.00 14.45 1.68
CA GLU A 116 7.09 14.13 3.11
C GLU A 116 5.97 13.18 3.60
N GLU A 117 5.56 12.25 2.72
CA GLU A 117 4.43 11.35 2.90
C GLU A 117 4.91 9.99 3.42
N LYS A 118 4.43 9.62 4.61
CA LYS A 118 4.76 8.33 5.21
C LYS A 118 3.83 7.24 4.66
N TYR A 119 4.42 6.11 4.30
CA TYR A 119 3.67 4.92 3.88
C TYR A 119 4.36 3.65 4.39
N LYS A 120 3.60 2.56 4.51
CA LYS A 120 4.08 1.24 4.92
C LYS A 120 4.58 0.47 3.70
N HIS A 121 5.89 0.50 3.46
CA HIS A 121 6.54 -0.26 2.38
C HIS A 121 6.12 -1.73 2.31
N TRP A 122 6.13 -2.44 3.45
CA TRP A 122 5.72 -3.85 3.50
C TRP A 122 4.28 -4.07 3.04
N LEU A 123 3.38 -3.11 3.24
CA LEU A 123 1.97 -3.26 2.89
C LEU A 123 1.76 -3.23 1.38
N LEU A 124 2.53 -2.43 0.62
CA LEU A 124 2.42 -2.47 -0.84
C LEU A 124 2.87 -3.80 -1.44
N TYR A 125 4.01 -4.32 -1.00
CA TYR A 125 4.47 -5.63 -1.46
C TYR A 125 3.54 -6.74 -0.97
N PHE A 126 2.96 -6.62 0.23
CA PHE A 126 1.91 -7.53 0.69
C PHE A 126 0.70 -7.51 -0.24
N LEU A 127 0.14 -6.33 -0.55
CA LEU A 127 -1.00 -6.17 -1.45
C LEU A 127 -0.71 -6.70 -2.86
N GLY A 128 0.51 -6.49 -3.37
CA GLY A 128 0.93 -7.06 -4.66
C GLY A 128 1.09 -8.58 -4.64
N LEU A 129 1.53 -9.16 -3.53
CA LEU A 129 1.70 -10.60 -3.35
C LEU A 129 0.34 -11.33 -3.22
N VAL A 130 -0.64 -10.69 -2.59
CA VAL A 130 -2.00 -11.23 -2.38
C VAL A 130 -3.02 -10.73 -3.42
N ASP A 131 -2.56 -10.07 -4.49
CA ASP A 131 -3.42 -9.44 -5.49
C ASP A 131 -4.43 -10.42 -6.10
N HIS A 132 -4.00 -11.67 -6.34
CA HIS A 132 -4.79 -12.74 -6.95
C HIS A 132 -5.72 -13.47 -5.98
N LEU A 133 -5.63 -13.21 -4.68
CA LEU A 133 -6.53 -13.81 -3.70
C LEU A 133 -7.87 -13.09 -3.67
N THR A 134 -8.93 -13.86 -3.51
CA THR A 134 -10.27 -13.34 -3.18
C THR A 134 -10.26 -12.70 -1.80
N LEU A 135 -11.27 -11.86 -1.50
CA LEU A 135 -11.40 -11.26 -0.16
C LEU A 135 -11.55 -12.32 0.94
N ALA A 136 -12.25 -13.42 0.66
CA ALA A 136 -12.40 -14.53 1.62
C ALA A 136 -11.08 -15.26 1.89
N GLU A 137 -10.30 -15.58 0.84
CA GLU A 137 -8.96 -16.18 1.00
C GLU A 137 -7.99 -15.22 1.72
N LEU A 138 -8.09 -13.91 1.46
CA LEU A 138 -7.30 -12.93 2.18
C LEU A 138 -7.71 -12.86 3.66
N GLU A 139 -9.01 -12.85 3.96
CA GLU A 139 -9.51 -12.87 5.33
C GLU A 139 -9.03 -14.11 6.11
N GLU A 140 -9.07 -15.29 5.49
CA GLU A 140 -8.51 -16.54 6.03
C GLU A 140 -7.02 -16.39 6.36
N MET A 141 -6.23 -15.84 5.42
CA MET A 141 -4.80 -15.59 5.64
C MET A 141 -4.54 -14.62 6.80
N LEU A 142 -5.30 -13.52 6.88
CA LEU A 142 -5.13 -12.52 7.94
C LEU A 142 -5.55 -13.07 9.32
N ALA A 143 -6.58 -13.92 9.36
CA ALA A 143 -6.97 -14.65 10.56
C ALA A 143 -5.86 -15.61 11.00
N ARG A 144 -5.25 -16.34 10.06
CA ARG A 144 -4.10 -17.20 10.34
C ARG A 144 -2.92 -16.43 10.91
N PHE A 145 -2.67 -15.19 10.47
CA PHE A 145 -1.62 -14.33 11.04
C PHE A 145 -1.91 -13.83 12.46
N ASN A 146 -3.13 -14.03 12.97
CA ASN A 146 -3.56 -13.52 14.27
C ASN A 146 -3.38 -11.98 14.37
N LEU A 147 -3.75 -11.26 13.31
CA LEU A 147 -3.76 -9.80 13.32
C LEU A 147 -4.90 -9.27 14.19
N SER A 148 -4.73 -8.05 14.71
CA SER A 148 -5.81 -7.40 15.45
C SER A 148 -7.02 -7.13 14.52
N PRO A 149 -8.27 -7.17 15.03
CA PRO A 149 -9.46 -6.90 14.22
C PRO A 149 -9.37 -5.57 13.45
N LYS A 150 -8.80 -4.53 14.10
CA LYS A 150 -8.57 -3.22 13.48
C LYS A 150 -7.65 -3.31 12.25
N GLN A 151 -6.56 -4.06 12.33
CA GLN A 151 -5.63 -4.23 11.20
C GLN A 151 -6.27 -5.05 10.08
N THR A 152 -6.95 -6.14 10.43
CA THR A 152 -7.66 -6.99 9.46
C THR A 152 -8.70 -6.18 8.70
N THR A 153 -9.56 -5.43 9.40
CA THR A 153 -10.56 -4.56 8.77
C THR A 153 -9.92 -3.48 7.89
N ALA A 154 -8.84 -2.86 8.34
CA ALA A 154 -8.16 -1.83 7.55
C ALA A 154 -7.60 -2.38 6.22
N ILE A 155 -6.99 -3.57 6.24
CA ILE A 155 -6.44 -4.21 5.04
C ILE A 155 -7.57 -4.66 4.09
N LEU A 156 -8.58 -5.36 4.60
CA LEU A 156 -9.67 -5.89 3.78
C LEU A 156 -10.48 -4.75 3.13
N ARG A 157 -10.98 -3.80 3.94
CA ARG A 157 -11.78 -2.68 3.43
C ARG A 157 -10.95 -1.76 2.54
N GLY A 158 -9.68 -1.53 2.88
CA GLY A 158 -8.80 -0.71 2.07
C GLY A 158 -8.53 -1.33 0.69
N LYS A 159 -8.21 -2.63 0.63
CA LYS A 159 -8.03 -3.34 -0.65
C LYS A 159 -9.32 -3.28 -1.47
N GLU A 160 -10.47 -3.64 -0.89
CA GLU A 160 -11.76 -3.60 -1.57
C GLU A 160 -12.11 -2.20 -2.09
N ALA A 161 -12.03 -1.18 -1.24
CA ALA A 161 -12.32 0.20 -1.62
C ALA A 161 -11.39 0.71 -2.72
N SER A 162 -10.10 0.34 -2.67
CA SER A 162 -9.13 0.70 -3.70
C SER A 162 -9.42 0.05 -5.06
N GLU A 163 -9.89 -1.19 -5.07
CA GLU A 163 -10.25 -1.89 -6.31
C GLU A 163 -11.54 -1.32 -6.91
N GLN A 164 -12.53 -1.02 -6.07
CA GLN A 164 -13.73 -0.31 -6.50
C GLN A 164 -13.40 1.09 -7.03
N ALA A 165 -12.51 1.82 -6.37
CA ALA A 165 -12.05 3.13 -6.82
C ALA A 165 -11.30 3.05 -8.14
N LEU A 166 -10.44 2.04 -8.34
CA LEU A 166 -9.73 1.84 -9.60
C LEU A 166 -10.69 1.57 -10.76
N VAL A 167 -11.75 0.78 -10.55
CA VAL A 167 -12.79 0.55 -11.56
C VAL A 167 -13.52 1.86 -11.90
N ARG A 168 -13.87 2.67 -10.90
CA ARG A 168 -14.49 3.99 -11.14
C ARG A 168 -13.56 4.94 -11.89
N LEU A 169 -12.29 4.99 -11.50
CA LEU A 169 -11.28 5.83 -12.14
C LEU A 169 -11.06 5.42 -13.60
N PHE A 170 -11.04 4.11 -13.89
CA PHE A 170 -10.98 3.62 -15.26
C PHE A 170 -12.19 4.06 -16.09
N ARG A 171 -13.40 3.97 -15.52
CA ARG A 171 -14.65 4.39 -16.18
C ARG A 171 -14.71 5.88 -16.47
N TYR A 172 -14.06 6.72 -15.67
CA TYR A 172 -13.98 8.14 -15.96
C TYR A 172 -13.16 8.45 -17.22
N GLY A 173 -12.18 7.60 -17.59
CA GLY A 173 -11.24 7.90 -18.66
C GLY A 173 -10.39 9.12 -18.30
N ASP A 174 -10.71 10.27 -18.89
CA ASP A 174 -10.10 11.56 -18.56
C ASP A 174 -10.82 12.21 -17.38
N ALA A 175 -10.57 11.66 -16.19
CA ALA A 175 -11.19 12.13 -14.95
C ALA A 175 -10.83 13.60 -14.65
N THR A 176 -11.84 14.37 -14.24
CA THR A 176 -11.65 15.76 -13.83
C THR A 176 -10.92 15.84 -12.48
N ARG A 177 -10.28 16.98 -12.19
CA ARG A 177 -9.57 17.21 -10.92
C ARG A 177 -10.48 16.97 -9.69
N PRO A 178 -11.74 17.44 -9.63
CA PRO A 178 -12.65 17.09 -8.54
C PRO A 178 -12.95 15.59 -8.46
N GLN A 179 -13.20 14.92 -9.60
CA GLN A 179 -13.46 13.47 -9.61
C GLN A 179 -12.28 12.69 -9.03
N ILE A 180 -11.05 13.05 -9.43
CA ILE A 180 -9.83 12.43 -8.91
C ILE A 180 -9.70 12.68 -7.41
N TYR A 181 -9.85 13.93 -6.96
CA TYR A 181 -9.70 14.29 -5.56
C TYR A 181 -10.71 13.55 -4.67
N HIS A 182 -12.01 13.64 -4.98
CA HIS A 182 -13.06 13.02 -4.16
C HIS A 182 -13.00 11.50 -4.15
N LEU A 183 -12.48 10.89 -5.21
CA LEU A 183 -12.30 9.44 -5.29
C LEU A 183 -11.12 8.94 -4.47
N LEU A 184 -10.01 9.67 -4.46
CA LEU A 184 -8.74 9.22 -3.88
C LEU A 184 -8.49 9.75 -2.46
N ALA A 185 -8.99 10.94 -2.11
CA ALA A 185 -8.78 11.55 -0.79
C ALA A 185 -9.22 10.69 0.41
N PRO A 186 -10.29 9.86 0.32
CA PRO A 186 -10.68 9.00 1.43
C PRO A 186 -9.78 7.76 1.65
N LEU A 187 -8.85 7.47 0.74
CA LEU A 187 -8.01 6.27 0.79
C LEU A 187 -6.63 6.59 1.38
N ASP A 188 -6.08 5.66 2.16
CA ASP A 188 -4.69 5.77 2.62
C ASP A 188 -3.72 5.67 1.43
N THR A 189 -2.57 6.33 1.54
CA THR A 189 -1.52 6.39 0.51
C THR A 189 -1.18 5.02 -0.07
N GLU A 190 -1.07 3.99 0.77
CA GLU A 190 -0.74 2.63 0.34
C GLU A 190 -1.77 2.07 -0.65
N PHE A 191 -3.06 2.31 -0.42
CA PHE A 191 -4.10 1.81 -1.31
C PHE A 191 -4.13 2.54 -2.65
N ILE A 192 -3.82 3.84 -2.65
CA ILE A 192 -3.71 4.64 -3.89
C ILE A 192 -2.48 4.20 -4.71
N LEU A 193 -1.34 3.94 -4.07
CA LEU A 193 -0.16 3.41 -4.75
C LEU A 193 -0.37 1.98 -5.26
N TYR A 194 -1.07 1.15 -4.51
CA TYR A 194 -1.50 -0.17 -4.98
C TYR A 194 -2.41 -0.07 -6.23
N MET A 195 -3.36 0.88 -6.27
CA MET A 195 -4.15 1.16 -7.47
C MET A 195 -3.25 1.52 -8.67
N MET A 196 -2.22 2.33 -8.45
CA MET A 196 -1.27 2.72 -9.52
C MET A 196 -0.50 1.51 -10.05
N ALA A 197 -0.03 0.63 -9.16
CA ALA A 197 0.68 -0.59 -9.53
C ALA A 197 -0.24 -1.61 -10.22
N LYS A 198 -1.52 -1.70 -9.83
CA LYS A 198 -2.52 -2.60 -10.43
C LYS A 198 -3.00 -2.08 -11.78
N SER A 199 -3.02 -0.76 -11.99
CA SER A 199 -3.54 -0.16 -13.22
C SER A 199 -2.67 -0.43 -14.45
N ARG A 200 -3.31 -0.94 -15.50
CA ARG A 200 -2.69 -1.08 -16.83
C ARG A 200 -2.92 0.14 -17.72
N HIS A 201 -3.86 1.02 -17.37
CA HIS A 201 -4.25 2.17 -18.18
C HIS A 201 -3.44 3.42 -17.81
N GLU A 202 -2.94 4.10 -18.84
CA GLU A 202 -2.12 5.30 -18.65
C GLU A 202 -2.93 6.46 -18.05
N SER A 203 -4.20 6.62 -18.43
CA SER A 203 -5.09 7.66 -17.89
C SER A 203 -5.25 7.55 -16.37
N SER A 204 -5.51 6.34 -15.84
CA SER A 204 -5.61 6.12 -14.40
C SER A 204 -4.28 6.37 -13.68
N ARG A 205 -3.14 5.98 -14.27
CA ARG A 205 -1.81 6.27 -13.68
C ARG A 205 -1.52 7.77 -13.66
N LYS A 206 -1.87 8.50 -14.73
CA LYS A 206 -1.76 9.97 -14.80
C LYS A 206 -2.66 10.64 -13.76
N ALA A 207 -3.89 10.17 -13.58
CA ALA A 207 -4.80 10.69 -12.58
C ALA A 207 -4.27 10.51 -11.14
N ILE A 208 -3.74 9.32 -10.82
CA ILE A 208 -3.11 9.07 -9.51
C ILE A 208 -1.85 9.93 -9.32
N SER A 209 -1.03 10.08 -10.36
CA SER A 209 0.15 10.97 -10.33
C SER A 209 -0.27 12.43 -10.09
N LEU A 210 -1.29 12.93 -10.78
CA LEU A 210 -1.85 14.26 -10.58
C LEU A 210 -2.35 14.47 -9.15
N TYR A 211 -2.98 13.44 -8.57
CA TYR A 211 -3.43 13.49 -7.19
C TYR A 211 -2.28 13.76 -6.23
N PHE A 212 -1.22 12.95 -6.27
CA PHE A 212 -0.09 13.11 -5.35
C PHE A 212 0.70 14.40 -5.58
N THR A 213 0.87 14.81 -6.84
CA THR A 213 1.71 15.96 -7.18
C THR A 213 1.01 17.31 -7.02
N HIS A 214 -0.32 17.37 -7.15
CA HIS A 214 -1.05 18.65 -7.18
C HIS A 214 -2.33 18.69 -6.32
N LEU A 215 -3.10 17.59 -6.21
CA LEU A 215 -4.44 17.66 -5.61
C LEU A 215 -4.47 17.34 -4.12
N LYS A 216 -3.65 16.39 -3.65
CA LYS A 216 -3.66 15.90 -2.27
C LYS A 216 -3.45 17.01 -1.24
N HIS A 217 -2.61 18.00 -1.58
CA HIS A 217 -2.30 19.14 -0.72
C HIS A 217 -3.01 20.44 -1.13
N LEU A 218 -3.90 20.38 -2.13
CA LEU A 218 -4.66 21.55 -2.57
C LEU A 218 -5.60 21.98 -1.46
N LYS A 219 -5.45 23.24 -1.03
CA LYS A 219 -6.28 23.86 0.00
C LYS A 219 -6.61 25.29 -0.40
N PRO A 220 -7.75 25.83 0.05
CA PRO A 220 -8.00 27.26 0.00
C PRO A 220 -6.85 28.06 0.65
N GLU A 221 -6.54 29.22 0.09
CA GLU A 221 -5.64 30.20 0.70
C GLU A 221 -6.29 30.92 1.89
N LEU A 222 -7.60 31.15 1.80
CA LEU A 222 -8.43 31.59 2.92
C LEU A 222 -8.62 30.43 3.90
N LYS A 223 -8.37 30.73 5.17
CA LYS A 223 -8.65 29.84 6.30
C LYS A 223 -9.91 30.31 7.02
N GLY A 224 -10.47 29.47 7.89
CA GLY A 224 -11.64 29.84 8.70
C GLY A 224 -11.46 31.17 9.44
N ARG A 225 -10.27 31.42 10.02
CA ARG A 225 -9.93 32.69 10.67
C ARG A 225 -10.00 33.91 9.73
N ASP A 226 -9.65 33.72 8.46
CA ASP A 226 -9.67 34.80 7.47
C ASP A 226 -11.13 35.14 7.12
N LEU A 227 -11.99 34.13 7.03
CA LEU A 227 -13.44 34.31 6.82
C LEU A 227 -14.10 35.03 8.01
N LEU A 228 -13.72 34.69 9.24
CA LEU A 228 -14.19 35.41 10.43
C LEU A 228 -13.71 36.88 10.43
N ALA A 229 -12.46 37.13 10.05
CA ALA A 229 -11.92 38.49 9.93
C ALA A 229 -12.58 39.31 8.81
N LEU A 230 -13.17 38.64 7.82
CA LEU A 230 -13.98 39.27 6.77
C LEU A 230 -15.39 39.64 7.26
N GLY A 231 -15.80 39.22 8.47
CA GLY A 231 -17.07 39.55 9.12
C GLY A 231 -18.08 38.39 9.18
N TYR A 232 -17.78 37.24 8.57
CA TYR A 232 -18.69 36.09 8.59
C TYR A 232 -18.78 35.49 10.01
N GLN A 233 -19.99 35.06 10.38
CA GLN A 233 -20.25 34.50 11.71
C GLN A 233 -19.71 33.07 11.86
N PRO A 234 -19.21 32.70 13.05
CA PRO A 234 -18.76 31.34 13.32
C PRO A 234 -19.93 30.35 13.23
N GLY A 235 -19.71 29.22 12.57
CA GLY A 235 -20.71 28.15 12.46
C GLY A 235 -20.50 27.23 11.26
N PRO A 236 -21.47 26.33 10.97
CA PRO A 236 -21.40 25.39 9.85
C PRO A 236 -21.15 26.05 8.48
N MET A 237 -21.61 27.29 8.33
CA MET A 237 -21.41 28.11 7.12
C MET A 237 -19.92 28.30 6.78
N ILE A 238 -19.04 28.43 7.78
CA ILE A 238 -17.60 28.58 7.54
C ILE A 238 -17.03 27.31 6.88
N LYS A 239 -17.48 26.13 7.32
CA LYS A 239 -17.07 24.87 6.70
C LYS A 239 -17.58 24.80 5.26
N GLU A 240 -18.85 25.15 5.02
CA GLU A 240 -19.42 25.18 3.68
C GLU A 240 -18.65 26.13 2.74
N MET A 241 -18.27 27.31 3.22
CA MET A 241 -17.44 28.26 2.47
C MET A 241 -16.08 27.66 2.09
N LEU A 242 -15.40 27.01 3.05
CA LEU A 242 -14.11 26.36 2.78
C LEU A 242 -14.24 25.18 1.81
N ASP A 243 -15.30 24.38 1.93
CA ASP A 243 -15.58 23.27 1.02
C ASP A 243 -15.87 23.79 -0.40
N ARG A 244 -16.62 24.90 -0.53
CA ARG A 244 -16.87 25.57 -1.82
C ARG A 244 -15.62 26.18 -2.43
N LEU A 245 -14.75 26.77 -1.61
CA LEU A 245 -13.46 27.29 -2.08
C LEU A 245 -12.56 26.16 -2.57
N LEU A 246 -12.50 25.03 -1.86
CA LEU A 246 -11.75 23.87 -2.30
C LEU A 246 -12.29 23.36 -3.64
N GLU A 247 -13.61 23.25 -3.78
CA GLU A 247 -14.25 22.86 -5.03
C GLU A 247 -13.94 23.86 -6.16
N ALA A 248 -13.96 25.17 -5.89
CA ALA A 248 -13.59 26.19 -6.86
C ALA A 248 -12.12 26.07 -7.29
N ARG A 249 -11.20 25.79 -6.36
CA ARG A 249 -9.78 25.54 -6.69
C ARG A 249 -9.59 24.24 -7.47
N LEU A 250 -10.29 23.16 -7.12
CA LEU A 250 -10.24 21.89 -7.84
C LEU A 250 -10.69 22.08 -9.29
N ASN A 251 -11.74 22.87 -9.52
CA ASN A 251 -12.23 23.25 -10.84
C ASN A 251 -11.42 24.40 -11.50
N GLU A 252 -10.31 24.83 -10.88
CA GLU A 252 -9.44 25.92 -11.37
C GLU A 252 -10.16 27.26 -11.62
N LYS A 253 -11.31 27.47 -10.97
CA LYS A 253 -12.11 28.70 -11.04
C LYS A 253 -11.52 29.85 -10.21
N VAL A 254 -10.72 29.51 -9.20
CA VAL A 254 -9.99 30.46 -8.36
C VAL A 254 -8.57 29.96 -8.15
N LYS A 255 -7.60 30.87 -8.23
CA LYS A 255 -6.16 30.57 -8.16
C LYS A 255 -5.41 31.40 -7.12
N SER A 256 -6.03 32.45 -6.59
CA SER A 256 -5.42 33.39 -5.64
C SER A 256 -6.35 33.73 -4.48
N ARG A 257 -5.78 34.14 -3.34
CA ARG A 257 -6.54 34.65 -2.18
C ARG A 257 -7.56 35.75 -2.54
N THR A 258 -7.22 36.62 -3.50
CA THR A 258 -8.13 37.70 -3.95
C THR A 258 -9.34 37.11 -4.67
N GLU A 259 -9.12 36.18 -5.61
CA GLU A 259 -10.21 35.49 -6.31
C GLU A 259 -11.08 34.66 -5.36
N GLU A 260 -10.49 34.02 -4.34
CA GLU A 260 -11.24 33.30 -3.32
C GLU A 260 -12.16 34.24 -2.52
N ARG A 261 -11.68 35.43 -2.14
CA ARG A 261 -12.50 36.42 -1.43
C ARG A 261 -13.67 36.89 -2.28
N ASP A 262 -13.41 37.19 -3.54
CA ASP A 262 -14.44 37.67 -4.47
C ASP A 262 -15.46 36.56 -4.78
N PHE A 263 -14.99 35.31 -4.88
CA PHE A 263 -15.85 34.14 -5.00
C PHE A 263 -16.78 33.99 -3.80
N ILE A 264 -16.26 34.09 -2.56
CA ILE A 264 -17.07 34.00 -1.34
C ILE A 264 -18.12 35.11 -1.29
N ARG A 265 -17.74 36.36 -1.55
CA ARG A 265 -18.68 37.49 -1.57
C ARG A 265 -19.80 37.31 -2.60
N ARG A 266 -19.47 36.76 -3.77
CA ARG A 266 -20.45 36.50 -4.83
C ARG A 266 -21.41 35.38 -4.48
N TYR A 267 -20.92 34.30 -3.84
CA TYR A 267 -21.74 33.11 -3.56
C TYR A 267 -22.54 33.20 -2.26
N PHE A 268 -21.99 33.86 -1.22
CA PHE A 268 -22.57 33.90 0.12
C PHE A 268 -23.04 35.29 0.54
N GLY A 269 -22.87 36.30 -0.32
CA GLY A 269 -23.15 37.69 -0.01
C GLY A 269 -22.02 38.38 0.75
N PRO A 270 -22.06 39.72 0.86
CA PRO A 270 -21.17 40.45 1.77
C PRO A 270 -21.40 40.00 3.21
N ALA A 271 -20.34 40.09 4.02
CA ALA A 271 -20.41 39.85 5.45
C ALA A 271 -21.25 40.93 6.16
#